data_AF-A0A4Q3Z722-F1
#
_entry.id   AF-A0A4Q3Z722-F1
#
_cell.length_a   1.000
_cell.length_b   1.000
_cell.length_c   1.000
_cell.angle_alpha   90.00
_cell.angle_beta   90.00
_cell.angle_gamma   90.00
#
_symmetry.space_group_name_H-M   'P 1'
#
loop_
_entity.id
_entity.type
_entity.pdbx_description
1 polymer ?
#
loop_
_entity_poly.entity_id
_entity_poly.type
_entity_poly.pdbx_seq_one_letter_code
_entity_poly.pdbx_strand_id
1 'polypeptide(L)'
;MEALHDAAQGGTAAAHATEAAGMPQLDFATFPNQIFWLIVAILAIYFILTRIALPRIAGVLAERKGTITNDIAAAEELKLRAVEAEKAYHKALAEARVEAQKIAAEARAAIKEDLDEATAKADAEISAKTAESAERIAEIRDSAMASVDAVAKDTAAEIVTSLGRPVDAGAVAAAVEAQIKGDA
;
A
#
# COMPACT_ATOMS: atom_id res chain seq x y z
N MET A 1 -31.39 93.58 -25.23
CA MET A 1 -32.45 94.51 -25.62
C MET A 1 -33.31 93.75 -26.60
N GLU A 2 -34.59 93.45 -26.40
CA GLU A 2 -35.72 93.98 -25.61
C GLU A 2 -36.66 92.78 -25.31
N ALA A 3 -37.16 92.59 -24.09
CA ALA A 3 -38.44 93.11 -23.58
C ALA A 3 -39.65 92.78 -24.50
N LEU A 4 -40.45 91.76 -24.16
CA LEU A 4 -41.73 91.88 -23.44
C LEU A 4 -42.86 92.57 -24.23
N HIS A 5 -43.79 91.77 -24.77
CA HIS A 5 -45.24 92.01 -24.62
C HIS A 5 -46.01 90.81 -25.20
N ASP A 6 -46.72 90.07 -24.34
CA ASP A 6 -48.00 89.49 -24.78
C ASP A 6 -48.94 89.36 -23.58
N ALA A 7 -49.91 90.24 -23.52
CA ALA A 7 -51.01 90.22 -22.57
C ALA A 7 -52.20 90.96 -23.18
N ALA A 8 -53.26 90.21 -23.51
CA ALA A 8 -54.68 90.60 -23.59
C ALA A 8 -55.40 89.53 -24.44
N GLN A 9 -56.60 89.02 -24.19
CA GLN A 9 -57.72 89.25 -23.28
C GLN A 9 -58.62 87.98 -23.46
N GLY A 10 -59.36 87.51 -22.45
CA GLY A 10 -60.74 87.94 -22.25
C GLY A 10 -61.65 86.70 -22.12
N GLY A 11 -62.38 86.60 -21.01
CA GLY A 11 -62.99 85.34 -20.55
C GLY A 11 -64.38 85.00 -21.07
N THR A 12 -64.88 83.84 -20.62
CA THR A 12 -66.30 83.59 -20.40
C THR A 12 -66.48 82.88 -19.06
N ALA A 13 -67.35 83.44 -18.23
CA ALA A 13 -67.70 82.94 -16.92
C ALA A 13 -68.85 81.93 -17.04
N ALA A 14 -68.73 80.81 -16.34
CA ALA A 14 -69.88 80.06 -15.84
C ALA A 14 -69.73 79.94 -14.32
N ALA A 15 -70.57 80.67 -13.61
CA ALA A 15 -70.64 80.69 -12.16
C ALA A 15 -71.23 79.37 -11.64
N HIS A 16 -70.58 78.77 -10.64
CA HIS A 16 -71.27 77.97 -9.63
C HIS A 16 -70.78 78.39 -8.24
N ALA A 17 -71.74 78.42 -7.33
CA ALA A 17 -71.79 79.19 -6.11
C ALA A 17 -70.73 78.84 -5.06
N THR A 18 -70.38 79.88 -4.31
CA THR A 18 -69.61 79.84 -3.06
C THR A 18 -70.36 79.09 -1.97
N GLU A 19 -69.79 77.99 -1.48
CA GLU A 19 -70.01 77.50 -0.13
C GLU A 19 -68.64 77.15 0.47
N ALA A 20 -68.43 77.53 1.74
CA ALA A 20 -67.12 77.57 2.39
C ALA A 20 -66.41 76.20 2.36
N ALA A 21 -65.34 76.07 1.58
CA ALA A 21 -64.53 74.87 1.58
C ALA A 21 -63.07 75.25 1.72
N GLY A 22 -62.42 74.65 2.73
CA GLY A 22 -61.00 74.81 3.01
C GLY A 22 -60.14 74.47 1.78
N MET A 23 -58.84 74.75 1.92
CA MET A 23 -57.80 74.48 0.93
C MET A 23 -58.17 73.29 0.00
N PRO A 24 -58.21 73.45 -1.34
CA PRO A 24 -58.81 72.47 -2.27
C PRO A 24 -58.23 71.05 -2.18
N GLN A 25 -57.10 70.88 -1.48
CA GLN A 25 -56.49 69.61 -1.10
C GLN A 25 -57.25 68.82 -0.02
N LEU A 26 -58.15 69.45 0.73
CA LEU A 26 -58.90 68.89 1.86
C LEU A 26 -60.41 68.78 1.54
N ASP A 27 -60.76 68.68 0.26
CA ASP A 27 -62.13 68.41 -0.15
C ASP A 27 -62.47 66.92 0.04
N PHE A 28 -63.15 66.64 1.15
CA PHE A 28 -63.61 65.30 1.54
C PHE A 28 -64.57 64.65 0.54
N ALA A 29 -65.16 65.39 -0.40
CA ALA A 29 -66.01 64.82 -1.44
C ALA A 29 -65.24 63.88 -2.40
N THR A 30 -63.92 64.07 -2.53
CA THR A 30 -63.06 63.24 -3.41
C THR A 30 -62.49 61.99 -2.72
N PHE A 31 -62.52 61.96 -1.39
CA PHE A 31 -61.89 60.91 -0.58
C PHE A 31 -62.50 59.52 -0.81
N PRO A 32 -63.83 59.33 -0.94
CA PRO A 32 -64.40 58.00 -1.20
C PRO A 32 -63.87 57.34 -2.47
N ASN A 33 -63.68 58.11 -3.55
CA ASN A 33 -63.14 57.60 -4.80
C ASN A 33 -61.65 57.24 -4.67
N GLN A 34 -60.85 58.08 -3.98
CA GLN A 34 -59.44 57.77 -3.70
C GLN A 34 -59.30 56.52 -2.81
N ILE A 35 -60.11 56.41 -1.76
CA ILE A 35 -60.13 55.26 -0.86
C ILE A 35 -60.54 53.98 -1.60
N PHE A 36 -61.54 54.05 -2.49
CA PHE A 36 -61.93 52.92 -3.33
C PHE A 36 -60.76 52.39 -4.16
N TRP A 37 -60.08 53.26 -4.91
CA TRP A 37 -58.92 52.86 -5.71
C TRP A 37 -57.73 52.43 -4.87
N LEU A 38 -57.53 53.01 -3.69
CA LEU A 38 -56.51 52.58 -2.74
C LEU A 38 -56.76 51.15 -2.27
N ILE A 39 -58.00 50.81 -1.92
CA ILE A 39 -58.37 49.43 -1.54
C ILE A 39 -58.16 48.48 -2.72
N VAL A 40 -58.60 48.86 -3.92
CA VAL A 40 -58.41 48.05 -5.14
C VAL A 40 -56.92 47.82 -5.42
N ALA A 41 -56.08 48.85 -5.32
CA ALA A 41 -54.64 48.74 -5.52
C ALA A 41 -53.97 47.87 -4.46
N ILE A 42 -54.33 48.02 -3.18
CA ILE A 42 -53.82 47.17 -2.10
C ILE A 42 -54.20 45.71 -2.35
N LEU A 43 -55.45 45.42 -2.70
CA LEU A 43 -55.91 44.07 -2.99
C LEU A 43 -55.19 43.47 -4.21
N ALA A 44 -54.98 44.27 -5.27
CA ALA A 44 -54.24 43.84 -6.44
C ALA A 44 -52.77 43.50 -6.09
N ILE A 45 -52.08 44.38 -5.35
CA ILE A 45 -50.71 44.13 -4.89
C ILE A 45 -50.66 42.91 -3.96
N TYR A 46 -51.59 42.80 -3.01
CA TYR A 46 -51.68 41.66 -2.10
C TYR A 46 -51.81 40.35 -2.87
N PHE A 47 -52.67 40.31 -3.88
CA PHE A 47 -52.88 39.12 -4.71
C PHE A 47 -51.65 38.77 -5.54
N ILE A 48 -50.96 39.77 -6.11
CA ILE A 48 -49.69 39.57 -6.83
C ILE A 48 -48.61 39.02 -5.89
N LEU A 49 -48.47 39.60 -4.69
CA LEU A 49 -47.47 39.16 -3.73
C LEU A 49 -47.72 37.72 -3.25
N THR A 50 -48.96 37.42 -2.85
CA THR A 50 -49.32 36.08 -2.36
C THR A 50 -49.27 35.03 -3.46
N ARG A 51 -49.70 35.35 -4.68
CA ARG A 51 -49.82 34.36 -5.75
C ARG A 51 -48.60 34.20 -6.63
N ILE A 52 -47.73 35.22 -6.70
CA ILE A 52 -46.57 35.24 -7.62
C ILE A 52 -45.25 35.46 -6.88
N ALA A 53 -45.12 36.52 -6.09
CA ALA A 53 -43.82 36.89 -5.49
C ALA A 53 -43.37 35.90 -4.40
N LEU A 54 -44.22 35.64 -3.40
CA LEU A 54 -43.94 34.71 -2.32
C LEU A 54 -43.66 33.28 -2.79
N PRO A 55 -44.46 32.66 -3.69
CA PRO A 55 -44.18 31.30 -4.13
C PRO A 55 -42.88 31.19 -4.92
N ARG A 56 -42.47 32.22 -5.68
CA ARG A 56 -41.17 32.22 -6.36
C ARG A 56 -40.00 32.26 -5.38
N ILE A 57 -40.07 33.11 -4.35
CA ILE A 57 -39.02 33.18 -3.32
C ILE A 57 -38.96 31.88 -2.52
N ALA A 58 -40.12 31.30 -2.18
CA ALA A 58 -40.19 30.01 -1.50
C ALA A 58 -39.57 28.88 -2.33
N GLY A 59 -39.79 28.87 -3.65
CA GLY A 59 -39.17 27.92 -4.57
C GLY A 59 -37.64 27.98 -4.56
N VAL A 60 -37.05 29.17 -4.69
CA VAL A 60 -35.59 29.35 -4.65
C VAL A 60 -35.00 28.93 -3.30
N LEU A 61 -35.68 29.26 -2.20
CA LEU A 61 -35.23 28.87 -0.86
C LEU A 61 -35.32 27.34 -0.67
N ALA A 62 -36.37 26.70 -1.17
CA ALA A 62 -36.53 25.25 -1.12
C ALA A 62 -35.47 24.54 -1.98
N GLU A 63 -35.18 25.05 -3.18
CA GLU A 63 -34.12 24.53 -4.05
C GLU A 63 -32.75 24.59 -3.36
N ARG A 64 -32.38 25.77 -2.83
CA ARG A 64 -31.11 25.94 -2.10
C ARG A 64 -31.00 25.01 -0.89
N LYS A 65 -32.06 24.91 -0.09
CA LYS A 65 -32.10 23.98 1.06
C LYS A 65 -31.95 22.53 0.58
N GLY A 66 -32.64 22.16 -0.48
CA GLY A 66 -32.56 20.83 -1.09
C GLY A 66 -31.14 20.49 -1.54
N THR A 67 -30.48 21.38 -2.28
CA THR A 67 -29.10 21.21 -2.72
C THR A 67 -28.15 21.07 -1.54
N ILE A 68 -28.23 21.97 -0.55
CA ILE A 68 -27.36 21.91 0.64
C ILE A 68 -27.55 20.59 1.40
N THR A 69 -28.80 20.18 1.64
CA THR A 69 -29.07 18.91 2.34
C THR A 69 -28.58 17.71 1.54
N ASN A 70 -28.77 17.70 0.22
CA ASN A 70 -28.26 16.65 -0.65
C ASN A 70 -26.73 16.59 -0.65
N ASP A 71 -26.06 17.74 -0.72
CA ASP A 71 -24.60 17.81 -0.72
C ASP A 71 -24.02 17.37 0.63
N ILE A 72 -24.67 17.73 1.74
CA ILE A 72 -24.29 17.25 3.09
C ILE A 72 -24.45 15.73 3.17
N ALA A 73 -25.60 15.19 2.73
CA ALA A 73 -25.82 13.75 2.75
C ALA A 73 -24.80 12.99 1.89
N ALA A 74 -24.50 13.50 0.69
CA ALA A 74 -23.48 12.93 -0.19
C ALA A 74 -22.08 13.00 0.44
N ALA A 75 -21.73 14.12 1.10
CA ALA A 75 -20.46 14.27 1.79
C ALA A 75 -20.32 13.31 2.98
N GLU A 76 -21.38 13.13 3.76
CA GLU A 76 -21.42 12.16 4.87
C GLU A 76 -21.28 10.72 4.36
N GLU A 77 -21.98 10.37 3.28
CA GLU A 77 -21.87 9.05 2.66
C GLU A 77 -20.46 8.78 2.13
N LEU A 78 -19.85 9.76 1.44
CA LEU A 78 -18.48 9.66 0.96
C LEU A 78 -17.48 9.53 2.12
N LYS A 79 -17.70 10.25 3.22
CA LYS A 79 -16.88 10.15 4.43
C LYS A 79 -16.99 8.76 5.06
N LEU A 80 -18.20 8.21 5.16
CA LEU A 80 -18.41 6.84 5.66
C LEU A 80 -17.71 5.81 4.77
N ARG A 81 -17.89 5.91 3.45
CA ARG A 81 -17.21 5.03 2.48
C ARG A 81 -15.69 5.13 2.58
N ALA A 82 -15.14 6.34 2.78
CA ALA A 82 -13.72 6.53 2.97
C ALA A 82 -13.20 5.85 4.25
N VAL A 83 -13.90 6.00 5.37
CA VAL A 83 -13.53 5.36 6.65
C VAL A 83 -13.62 3.83 6.55
N GLU A 84 -14.65 3.30 5.88
CA GLU A 84 -14.79 1.87 5.64
C GLU A 84 -13.66 1.33 4.75
N ALA A 85 -13.32 2.05 3.67
CA ALA A 85 -12.21 1.70 2.80
C ALA A 85 -10.87 1.76 3.52
N GLU A 86 -10.63 2.77 4.35
CA GLU A 86 -9.42 2.89 5.19
C GLU A 86 -9.31 1.71 6.16
N LYS A 87 -10.41 1.35 6.83
CA LYS A 87 -10.46 0.18 7.72
C LYS A 87 -10.17 -1.12 6.98
N ALA A 88 -10.77 -1.31 5.80
CA ALA A 88 -10.53 -2.48 4.96
C ALA A 88 -9.07 -2.55 4.49
N TYR A 89 -8.49 -1.41 4.08
CA TYR A 89 -7.09 -1.30 3.69
C TYR A 89 -6.15 -1.67 4.85
N HIS A 90 -6.36 -1.11 6.03
CA HIS A 90 -5.53 -1.44 7.20
C HIS A 90 -5.66 -2.90 7.62
N LYS A 91 -6.86 -3.47 7.54
CA LYS A 91 -7.08 -4.90 7.79
C LYS A 91 -6.31 -5.76 6.77
N ALA A 92 -6.46 -5.49 5.48
CA ALA A 92 -5.75 -6.22 4.43
C ALA A 92 -4.23 -6.11 4.57
N LEU A 93 -3.72 -4.92 4.95
CA LEU A 93 -2.29 -4.72 5.19
C LEU A 93 -1.79 -5.52 6.40
N ALA A 94 -2.57 -5.60 7.48
CA ALA A 94 -2.22 -6.39 8.64
C ALA A 94 -2.22 -7.89 8.32
N GLU A 95 -3.25 -8.38 7.62
CA GLU A 95 -3.34 -9.77 7.15
C GLU A 95 -2.19 -10.13 6.22
N ALA A 96 -1.86 -9.27 5.24
CA ALA A 96 -0.74 -9.48 4.34
C ALA A 96 0.62 -9.54 5.07
N ARG A 97 0.82 -8.73 6.11
CA ARG A 97 2.04 -8.77 6.94
C ARG A 97 2.15 -10.08 7.72
N VAL A 98 1.05 -10.55 8.30
CA VAL A 98 1.00 -11.83 9.02
C VAL A 98 1.28 -12.99 8.06
N GLU A 99 0.64 -12.98 6.89
CA GLU A 99 0.85 -14.04 5.90
C GLU A 99 2.30 -14.04 5.36
N ALA A 100 2.87 -12.86 5.09
CA ALA A 100 4.27 -12.76 4.68
C ALA A 100 5.24 -13.30 5.75
N GLN A 101 4.98 -13.01 7.03
CA GLN A 101 5.77 -13.56 8.14
C GLN A 101 5.63 -15.08 8.24
N LYS A 102 4.42 -15.60 8.05
CA LYS A 102 4.14 -17.03 8.04
C LYS A 102 4.86 -17.74 6.90
N ILE A 103 4.75 -17.24 5.67
CA ILE A 103 5.47 -17.76 4.50
C ILE A 103 6.98 -17.73 4.74
N ALA A 104 7.53 -16.65 5.29
CA ALA A 104 8.96 -16.55 5.59
C ALA A 104 9.40 -17.57 6.66
N ALA A 105 8.56 -17.83 7.66
CA ALA A 105 8.83 -18.83 8.69
C ALA A 105 8.77 -20.26 8.12
N GLU A 106 7.74 -20.57 7.32
CA GLU A 106 7.58 -21.87 6.65
C GLU A 106 8.74 -22.15 5.68
N ALA A 107 9.12 -21.16 4.87
CA ALA A 107 10.26 -21.29 3.95
C ALA A 107 11.58 -21.54 4.71
N ARG A 108 11.81 -20.85 5.83
CA ARG A 108 13.01 -21.09 6.66
C ARG A 108 13.01 -22.47 7.29
N ALA A 109 11.84 -22.96 7.72
CA ALA A 109 11.71 -24.30 8.27
C ALA A 109 12.00 -25.37 7.21
N ALA A 110 11.41 -25.24 6.01
CA ALA A 110 11.66 -26.15 4.89
C ALA A 110 13.14 -26.14 4.45
N ILE A 111 13.75 -24.95 4.28
CA ILE A 111 15.17 -24.85 3.95
C ILE A 111 16.05 -25.50 5.01
N LYS A 112 15.68 -25.38 6.29
CA LYS A 112 16.43 -26.00 7.37
C LYS A 112 16.33 -27.53 7.31
N GLU A 113 15.15 -28.07 7.04
CA GLU A 113 14.95 -29.52 6.87
C GLU A 113 15.75 -30.05 5.69
N ASP A 114 15.67 -29.39 4.53
CA ASP A 114 16.45 -29.75 3.33
C ASP A 114 17.96 -29.69 3.60
N LEU A 115 18.42 -28.67 4.33
CA LEU A 115 19.83 -28.51 4.70
C LEU A 115 20.29 -29.61 5.67
N ASP A 116 19.47 -29.94 6.66
CA ASP A 116 19.78 -30.98 7.65
C ASP A 116 19.84 -32.36 6.95
N GLU A 117 18.94 -32.65 5.99
CA GLU A 117 18.99 -33.86 5.15
C GLU A 117 20.23 -33.90 4.24
N ALA A 118 20.51 -32.81 3.51
CA ALA A 118 21.66 -32.72 2.62
C ALA A 118 22.98 -32.87 3.38
N THR A 119 23.07 -32.30 4.58
CA THR A 119 24.24 -32.40 5.46
C THR A 119 24.42 -33.84 5.94
N ALA A 120 23.36 -34.49 6.41
CA ALA A 120 23.42 -35.89 6.86
C ALA A 120 23.85 -36.83 5.72
N LYS A 121 23.37 -36.60 4.50
CA LYS A 121 23.78 -37.36 3.32
C LYS A 121 25.25 -37.12 2.99
N ALA A 122 25.70 -35.86 2.98
CA ALA A 122 27.09 -35.51 2.72
C ALA A 122 28.03 -36.15 3.76
N ASP A 123 27.67 -36.11 5.05
CA ASP A 123 28.45 -36.72 6.12
C ASP A 123 28.56 -38.24 5.95
N ALA A 124 27.47 -38.91 5.55
CA ALA A 124 27.47 -40.34 5.26
C ALA A 124 28.38 -40.70 4.07
N GLU A 125 28.32 -39.92 2.97
CA GLU A 125 29.19 -40.11 1.81
C GLU A 125 30.66 -39.86 2.14
N ILE A 126 30.97 -38.80 2.91
CA ILE A 126 32.33 -38.49 3.37
C ILE A 126 32.86 -39.61 4.26
N SER A 127 32.04 -40.13 5.19
CA SER A 127 32.44 -41.22 6.08
C SER A 127 32.75 -42.49 5.30
N ALA A 128 31.89 -42.86 4.35
CA ALA A 128 32.11 -44.01 3.46
C ALA A 128 33.39 -43.86 2.63
N LYS A 129 33.61 -42.68 2.03
CA LYS A 129 34.81 -42.41 1.22
C LYS A 129 36.08 -42.43 2.06
N THR A 130 36.00 -41.94 3.29
CA THR A 130 37.10 -41.96 4.26
C THR A 130 37.47 -43.39 4.64
N ALA A 131 36.48 -44.24 4.90
CA ALA A 131 36.70 -45.66 5.19
C ALA A 131 37.34 -46.39 4.00
N GLU A 132 36.80 -46.22 2.79
CA GLU A 132 37.36 -46.80 1.55
C GLU A 132 38.81 -46.36 1.33
N SER A 133 39.09 -45.07 1.56
CA SER A 133 40.44 -44.52 1.39
C SER A 133 41.40 -45.04 2.46
N ALA A 134 40.94 -45.23 3.69
CA ALA A 134 41.74 -45.81 4.78
C ALA A 134 42.12 -47.28 4.48
N GLU A 135 41.17 -48.08 3.98
CA GLU A 135 41.43 -49.45 3.53
C GLU A 135 42.46 -49.48 2.41
N ARG A 136 42.29 -48.63 1.39
CA ARG A 136 43.22 -48.54 0.26
C ARG A 136 44.63 -48.11 0.70
N ILE A 137 44.72 -47.18 1.65
CA ILE A 137 46.01 -46.77 2.23
C ILE A 137 46.65 -47.94 2.99
N ALA A 138 45.87 -48.74 3.73
CA ALA A 138 46.38 -49.92 4.41
C ALA A 138 46.91 -50.97 3.42
N GLU A 139 46.19 -51.25 2.35
CA GLU A 139 46.65 -52.16 1.28
C GLU A 139 47.95 -51.67 0.60
N ILE A 140 48.02 -50.37 0.29
CA ILE A 140 49.23 -49.77 -0.27
C ILE A 140 50.39 -49.86 0.72
N ARG A 141 50.14 -49.64 2.01
CA ARG A 141 51.16 -49.78 3.06
C ARG A 141 51.66 -51.21 3.15
N ASP A 142 50.78 -52.20 3.17
CA ASP A 142 51.15 -53.61 3.29
C ASP A 142 51.92 -54.10 2.07
N SER A 143 51.49 -53.72 0.86
CA SER A 143 52.21 -54.04 -0.39
C SER A 143 53.57 -53.33 -0.49
N ALA A 144 53.66 -52.08 -0.03
CA ALA A 144 54.93 -51.37 0.06
C ALA A 144 55.90 -52.06 1.04
N MET A 145 55.41 -52.48 2.21
CA MET A 145 56.23 -53.22 3.20
C MET A 145 56.72 -54.56 2.65
N ALA A 146 55.87 -55.30 1.95
CA ALA A 146 56.28 -56.55 1.28
C ALA A 146 57.34 -56.30 0.19
N SER A 147 57.18 -55.21 -0.59
CA SER A 147 58.16 -54.82 -1.60
C SER A 147 59.51 -54.41 -0.98
N VAL A 148 59.48 -53.70 0.16
CA VAL A 148 60.69 -53.35 0.91
C VAL A 148 61.40 -54.59 1.45
N ASP A 149 60.67 -55.56 2.01
CA ASP A 149 61.25 -56.83 2.48
C ASP A 149 61.93 -57.61 1.34
N ALA A 150 61.29 -57.71 0.18
CA ALA A 150 61.87 -58.33 -1.01
C ALA A 150 63.15 -57.61 -1.47
N VAL A 151 63.10 -56.29 -1.64
CA VAL A 151 64.25 -55.48 -2.07
C VAL A 151 65.39 -55.57 -1.05
N ALA A 152 65.09 -55.58 0.25
CA ALA A 152 66.10 -55.70 1.30
C ALA A 152 66.81 -57.06 1.24
N LYS A 153 66.07 -58.16 1.06
CA LYS A 153 66.64 -59.51 0.90
C LYS A 153 67.49 -59.64 -0.35
N ASP A 154 67.01 -59.14 -1.49
CA ASP A 154 67.74 -59.17 -2.76
C ASP A 154 69.03 -58.35 -2.68
N THR A 155 68.94 -57.12 -2.16
CA THR A 155 70.10 -56.23 -2.00
C THR A 155 71.13 -56.82 -1.03
N ALA A 156 70.68 -57.39 0.10
CA ALA A 156 71.58 -58.04 1.06
C ALA A 156 72.30 -59.25 0.45
N ALA A 157 71.61 -60.08 -0.33
CA ALA A 157 72.20 -61.21 -1.02
C ALA A 157 73.24 -60.77 -2.06
N GLU A 158 72.95 -59.70 -2.81
CA GLU A 158 73.88 -59.12 -3.79
C GLU A 158 75.12 -58.54 -3.11
N ILE A 159 74.97 -57.84 -1.99
CA ILE A 159 76.10 -57.34 -1.19
C ILE A 159 76.97 -58.51 -0.69
N VAL A 160 76.39 -59.59 -0.16
CA VAL A 160 77.16 -60.77 0.30
C VAL A 160 77.93 -61.42 -0.84
N THR A 161 77.33 -61.48 -2.04
CA THR A 161 77.98 -61.96 -3.25
C THR A 161 79.17 -61.07 -3.63
N SER A 162 79.00 -59.76 -3.60
CA SER A 162 80.06 -58.78 -3.93
C SER A 162 81.26 -58.87 -2.98
N LEU A 163 81.03 -59.29 -1.73
CA LEU A 163 82.07 -59.50 -0.71
C LEU A 163 82.78 -60.86 -0.83
N GLY A 164 82.49 -61.65 -1.86
CA GLY A 164 83.20 -62.89 -2.18
C GLY A 164 82.86 -64.08 -1.27
N ARG A 165 81.74 -64.03 -0.54
CA ARG A 165 81.23 -65.15 0.27
C ARG A 165 80.10 -65.88 -0.48
N PRO A 166 79.99 -67.22 -0.35
CA PRO A 166 78.85 -67.95 -0.89
C PRO A 166 77.56 -67.47 -0.21
N VAL A 167 76.53 -67.16 -1.01
CA VAL A 167 75.22 -66.76 -0.50
C VAL A 167 74.47 -67.99 -0.03
N ASP A 168 74.14 -68.02 1.26
CA ASP A 168 73.06 -68.87 1.76
C ASP A 168 71.78 -68.04 1.85
N ALA A 169 70.87 -68.26 0.89
CA ALA A 169 69.62 -67.52 0.80
C ALA A 169 68.74 -67.69 2.06
N GLY A 170 68.83 -68.84 2.73
CA GLY A 170 68.10 -69.09 3.98
C GLY A 170 68.62 -68.23 5.13
N ALA A 171 69.93 -68.17 5.33
CA ALA A 171 70.55 -67.34 6.37
C ALA A 171 70.36 -65.83 6.13
N VAL A 172 70.45 -65.36 4.87
CA VAL A 172 70.22 -63.94 4.54
C VAL A 172 68.77 -63.55 4.80
N ALA A 173 67.80 -64.37 4.37
CA ALA A 173 66.39 -64.10 4.64
C ALA A 173 66.09 -64.08 6.15
N ALA A 174 66.63 -65.02 6.92
CA ALA A 174 66.45 -65.07 8.37
C ALA A 174 67.09 -63.87 9.10
N ALA A 175 68.27 -63.41 8.65
CA ALA A 175 68.95 -62.26 9.24
C ALA A 175 68.23 -60.93 8.93
N VAL A 176 67.77 -60.75 7.69
CA VAL A 176 66.98 -59.56 7.29
C VAL A 176 65.64 -59.55 8.02
N GLU A 177 64.96 -60.69 8.13
CA GLU A 177 63.70 -60.79 8.85
C GLU A 177 63.85 -60.57 10.36
N ALA A 178 64.95 -61.02 10.97
CA ALA A 178 65.29 -60.71 12.36
C ALA A 178 65.52 -59.21 12.57
N GLN A 179 66.14 -58.52 11.62
CA GLN A 179 66.37 -57.07 11.71
C GLN A 179 65.09 -56.26 11.45
N ILE A 180 64.23 -56.71 10.55
CA ILE A 180 62.93 -56.05 10.27
C ILE A 180 61.94 -56.26 11.43
N LYS A 181 61.97 -57.43 12.08
CA LYS A 181 61.12 -57.72 13.27
C LYS A 181 61.75 -57.27 14.59
N GLY A 182 63.02 -56.91 14.60
CA GLY A 182 63.83 -56.65 15.79
C GLY A 182 64.54 -55.30 15.74
N ASP A 183 63.77 -54.23 15.93
CA ASP A 183 64.21 -53.02 16.64
C ASP A 183 63.10 -52.68 17.67
N ALA A 184 63.36 -53.10 18.90
CA ALA A 184 63.00 -52.38 20.12
C ALA A 184 64.27 -51.68 20.60
#